data_AF-A0A6B2H4J5-F1
#
_entry.id   AF-A0A6B2H4J5-F1
#
_cell.length_a   1.000
_cell.length_b   1.000
_cell.length_c   1.000
_cell.angle_alpha   90.00
_cell.angle_beta   90.00
_cell.angle_gamma   90.00
#
_symmetry.space_group_name_H-M   'P 1'
#
loop_
_entity.id
_entity.type
_entity.pdbx_description
1 polymer ?
#
loop_
_entity_poly.entity_id
_entity_poly.type
_entity_poly.pdbx_seq_one_letter_code
_entity_poly.pdbx_strand_id
1 'polypeptide(L)'
;MKNFEDFVYHVVTNWRIDKKAILESAGLSGLSNREYGDIAEKYVKKKIENLSPTYSAFLSNGSQSPADLISYARRNGYWHIMLIQVKSSGTKDKIHELNQEEKKVFDEFAKYVKKEFLEFPHFDSYADKPIIISTGYAGVLRIAGEILQHRLVNAKPFKIFKINMATLDMDKIKTTIRKAHTLNIK
;
A
#
# COMPACT_ATOMS: atom_id res chain seq x y z
N MET A 1 -15.47 0.68 4.92
CA MET A 1 -15.37 -0.73 5.32
C MET A 1 -15.20 -0.73 6.82
N LYS A 2 -16.23 -1.17 7.54
CA LYS A 2 -16.23 -1.24 9.01
C LYS A 2 -15.12 -2.20 9.47
N ASN A 3 -14.45 -1.90 10.59
CA ASN A 3 -13.39 -2.73 11.21
C ASN A 3 -12.14 -2.93 10.34
N PHE A 4 -11.89 -2.04 9.37
CA PHE A 4 -10.73 -2.16 8.48
C PHE A 4 -9.40 -1.86 9.18
N GLU A 5 -9.41 -0.99 10.19
CA GLU A 5 -8.22 -0.72 11.00
C GLU A 5 -7.76 -1.97 11.77
N ASP A 6 -8.71 -2.68 12.39
CA ASP A 6 -8.44 -3.96 13.08
C ASP A 6 -7.91 -5.01 12.10
N PHE A 7 -8.46 -5.05 10.88
CA PHE A 7 -7.96 -5.91 9.82
C PHE A 7 -6.52 -5.57 9.43
N VAL A 8 -6.19 -4.28 9.28
CA VAL A 8 -4.81 -3.83 9.02
C VAL A 8 -3.87 -4.28 10.13
N TYR A 9 -4.27 -4.09 11.39
CA TYR A 9 -3.48 -4.54 12.54
C TYR A 9 -3.25 -6.06 12.53
N HIS A 10 -4.31 -6.84 12.29
CA HIS A 10 -4.26 -8.30 12.17
C HIS A 10 -3.29 -8.77 11.08
N VAL A 11 -3.45 -8.25 9.86
CA VAL A 11 -2.61 -8.63 8.72
C VAL A 11 -1.14 -8.30 8.95
N VAL A 12 -0.84 -7.09 9.43
CA VAL A 12 0.54 -6.65 9.65
C VAL A 12 1.21 -7.48 10.75
N THR A 13 0.49 -7.73 11.86
CA THR A 13 1.02 -8.49 12.99
C THR A 13 1.29 -9.95 12.60
N ASN A 14 0.32 -10.61 11.96
CA ASN A 14 0.46 -12.02 11.61
C ASN A 14 1.45 -12.24 10.46
N TRP A 15 1.51 -11.34 9.47
CA TRP A 15 2.53 -11.41 8.42
C TRP A 15 3.94 -11.41 9.01
N ARG A 16 4.22 -10.53 9.98
CA ARG A 16 5.52 -10.44 10.63
C ARG A 16 5.89 -11.74 11.35
N ILE A 17 4.93 -12.34 12.05
CA ILE A 17 5.14 -13.60 12.78
C ILE A 17 5.40 -14.74 11.79
N ASP A 18 4.54 -14.88 10.78
CA ASP A 18 4.53 -16.04 9.88
C ASP A 18 5.62 -16.00 8.81
N LYS A 19 6.06 -14.79 8.40
CA LYS A 19 6.93 -14.57 7.23
C LYS A 19 8.23 -13.84 7.57
N LYS A 20 8.65 -13.90 8.84
CA LYS A 20 9.90 -13.30 9.32
C LYS A 20 11.11 -13.61 8.45
N ALA A 21 11.33 -14.88 8.10
CA ALA A 21 12.45 -15.31 7.25
C ALA A 21 12.43 -14.72 5.83
N ILE A 22 11.23 -14.47 5.28
CA ILE A 22 11.06 -13.84 3.96
C ILE A 22 11.44 -12.36 4.01
N LEU A 23 11.09 -11.67 5.10
CA LEU A 23 11.47 -10.27 5.30
C LEU A 23 12.98 -10.10 5.48
N GLU A 24 13.62 -11.00 6.24
CA GLU A 24 15.07 -11.00 6.48
C GLU A 24 15.86 -11.23 5.19
N SER A 25 15.48 -12.25 4.41
CA SER A 25 16.14 -12.57 3.13
C SER A 25 16.03 -11.47 2.07
N ALA A 26 14.94 -10.69 2.09
CA ALA A 26 14.75 -9.58 1.16
C ALA A 26 15.42 -8.26 1.58
N GLY A 27 16.17 -8.25 2.69
CA GLY A 27 16.77 -7.02 3.22
C GLY A 27 15.74 -5.97 3.67
N LEU A 28 14.49 -6.39 3.87
CA LEU A 28 13.41 -5.56 4.41
C LEU A 28 13.46 -5.52 5.95
N SER A 29 14.28 -6.36 6.58
CA SER A 29 14.58 -6.32 8.01
C SER A 29 15.63 -5.22 8.30
N GLY A 30 15.19 -3.98 8.51
CA GLY A 30 16.13 -2.91 8.85
C GLY A 30 15.47 -1.69 9.47
N LEU A 31 16.00 -1.24 10.61
CA LEU A 31 15.73 0.07 11.22
C LEU A 31 16.61 1.12 10.53
N SER A 32 16.34 1.53 9.28
CA SER A 32 17.09 2.63 8.66
C SER A 32 16.30 3.93 8.67
N ASN A 33 16.82 4.97 9.34
CA ASN A 33 16.29 6.35 9.40
C ASN A 33 14.76 6.45 9.61
N ARG A 34 14.26 5.78 10.64
CA ARG A 34 12.83 5.65 10.98
C ARG A 34 12.09 6.99 10.97
N GLU A 35 12.66 8.05 11.55
CA GLU A 35 11.99 9.35 11.61
C GLU A 35 11.70 9.96 10.22
N TYR A 36 12.65 9.87 9.29
CA TYR A 36 12.45 10.40 7.93
C TYR A 36 11.57 9.52 7.06
N GLY A 37 11.59 8.20 7.29
CA GLY A 37 10.62 7.26 6.71
C GLY A 37 9.20 7.60 7.15
N ASP A 38 8.98 7.66 8.47
CA ASP A 38 7.68 7.92 9.08
C ASP A 38 7.04 9.24 8.59
N ILE A 39 7.83 10.30 8.42
CA ILE A 39 7.31 11.58 7.91
C ILE A 39 6.95 11.48 6.42
N ALA A 40 7.77 10.78 5.60
CA ALA A 40 7.46 10.56 4.20
C ALA A 40 6.19 9.71 4.03
N GLU A 41 6.00 8.69 4.86
CA GLU A 41 4.79 7.87 4.89
C GLU A 41 3.56 8.70 5.28
N LYS A 42 3.65 9.55 6.31
CA LYS A 42 2.58 10.49 6.68
C LYS A 42 2.24 11.46 5.54
N TYR A 43 3.24 11.92 4.78
CA TYR A 43 3.02 12.75 3.59
C TYR A 43 2.25 11.98 2.50
N VAL A 44 2.63 10.73 2.21
CA VAL A 44 1.95 9.88 1.23
C VAL A 44 0.53 9.52 1.71
N LYS A 45 0.35 9.24 3.01
CA LYS A 45 -0.97 9.03 3.62
C LYS A 45 -1.91 10.19 3.32
N LYS A 46 -1.48 11.43 3.58
CA LYS A 46 -2.26 12.64 3.27
C LYS A 46 -2.60 12.73 1.78
N LYS A 47 -1.69 12.34 0.89
CA LYS A 47 -1.97 12.30 -0.57
C LYS A 47 -3.07 11.29 -0.91
N ILE A 48 -3.01 10.09 -0.34
CA ILE A 48 -4.02 9.04 -0.52
C ILE A 48 -5.38 9.50 -0.01
N GLU A 49 -5.44 10.11 1.17
CA GLU A 49 -6.68 10.60 1.79
C GLU A 49 -7.33 11.74 0.98
N ASN A 50 -6.55 12.47 0.17
CA ASN A 50 -7.05 13.52 -0.73
C ASN A 50 -7.39 13.01 -2.15
N LEU A 51 -7.34 11.71 -2.41
CA LEU A 51 -7.78 11.13 -3.68
C LEU A 51 -9.31 11.19 -3.83
N SER A 52 -9.78 11.06 -5.07
CA SER A 52 -11.20 10.86 -5.39
C SER A 52 -11.45 9.46 -5.99
N PRO A 53 -12.36 8.66 -5.41
CA PRO A 53 -13.06 8.88 -4.14
C PRO A 53 -12.07 8.87 -2.97
N THR A 54 -12.48 9.43 -1.85
CA THR A 54 -11.70 9.50 -0.62
C THR A 54 -11.32 8.10 -0.13
N TYR A 55 -10.03 7.92 0.15
CA TYR A 55 -9.50 6.70 0.76
C TYR A 55 -9.38 6.90 2.28
N SER A 56 -9.72 5.87 3.04
CA SER A 56 -9.23 5.73 4.41
C SER A 56 -7.89 5.01 4.36
N ALA A 57 -6.83 5.61 4.93
CA ALA A 57 -5.48 5.10 4.86
C ALA A 57 -4.90 4.85 6.26
N PHE A 58 -4.14 3.77 6.40
CA PHE A 58 -3.55 3.29 7.64
C PHE A 58 -2.07 3.00 7.42
N LEU A 59 -1.23 3.41 8.36
CA LEU A 59 0.21 3.11 8.36
C LEU A 59 0.43 1.70 8.89
N SER A 60 1.33 0.95 8.27
CA SER A 60 1.81 -0.31 8.86
C SER A 60 2.79 0.03 9.98
N ASN A 61 2.49 -0.38 11.21
CA ASN A 61 3.32 0.00 12.35
C ASN A 61 4.72 -0.63 12.26
N GLY A 62 5.75 0.21 12.17
CA GLY A 62 7.15 -0.17 12.33
C GLY A 62 7.76 -0.97 11.17
N SER A 63 7.30 -0.73 9.94
CA SER A 63 7.80 -1.40 8.71
C SER A 63 7.75 -2.93 8.80
N GLN A 64 6.72 -3.44 9.48
CA GLN A 64 6.56 -4.87 9.77
C GLN A 64 5.93 -5.64 8.61
N SER A 65 5.62 -4.96 7.52
CA SER A 65 5.08 -5.55 6.29
C SER A 65 5.71 -4.91 5.05
N PRO A 66 5.63 -5.56 3.88
CA PRO A 66 6.09 -4.99 2.61
C PRO A 66 5.31 -3.78 2.11
N ALA A 67 4.24 -3.37 2.79
CA ALA A 67 3.48 -2.17 2.48
C ALA A 67 3.53 -1.20 3.67
N ASP A 68 4.15 -0.04 3.50
CA ASP A 68 4.11 1.01 4.53
C ASP A 68 2.70 1.58 4.74
N LEU A 69 1.85 1.55 3.70
CA LEU A 69 0.48 2.05 3.72
C LEU A 69 -0.51 1.01 3.21
N ILE A 70 -1.58 0.79 3.97
CA ILE A 70 -2.74 0.00 3.58
C ILE A 70 -3.96 0.92 3.62
N SER A 71 -4.69 1.01 2.52
CA SER A 71 -5.83 1.91 2.41
C SER A 71 -6.99 1.27 1.68
N TYR A 72 -8.19 1.81 1.85
CA TYR A 72 -9.35 1.37 1.10
C TYR A 72 -10.25 2.53 0.66
N ALA A 73 -11.00 2.31 -0.43
CA ALA A 73 -12.10 3.17 -0.82
C ALA A 73 -13.23 2.36 -1.47
N ARG A 74 -14.47 2.85 -1.32
CA ARG A 74 -15.59 2.38 -2.12
C ARG A 74 -15.53 3.06 -3.49
N ARG A 75 -15.53 2.27 -4.57
CA ARG A 75 -15.67 2.75 -5.94
C ARG A 75 -16.97 2.22 -6.55
N ASN A 76 -17.35 2.74 -7.71
CA ASN A 76 -18.56 2.29 -8.42
C ASN A 76 -18.43 0.80 -8.76
N GLY A 77 -19.17 -0.05 -8.05
CA GLY A 77 -19.23 -1.50 -8.29
C GLY A 77 -18.25 -2.35 -7.49
N TYR A 78 -17.14 -1.83 -6.96
CA TYR A 78 -16.17 -2.61 -6.17
C TYR A 78 -15.55 -1.86 -4.98
N TRP A 79 -14.94 -2.59 -4.05
CA TRP A 79 -14.04 -2.05 -3.04
C TRP A 79 -12.60 -2.09 -3.56
N HIS A 80 -11.86 -1.00 -3.37
CA HIS A 80 -10.44 -0.97 -3.72
C HIS A 80 -9.61 -0.90 -2.45
N ILE A 81 -8.81 -1.94 -2.19
CA ILE A 81 -7.74 -1.98 -1.20
C ILE A 81 -6.43 -1.65 -1.93
N MET A 82 -5.74 -0.62 -1.48
CA MET A 82 -4.51 -0.13 -2.10
C MET A 82 -3.37 -0.24 -1.10
N LEU A 83 -2.37 -1.03 -1.48
CA LEU A 83 -1.14 -1.28 -0.74
C LEU A 83 -0.02 -0.47 -1.38
N ILE A 84 0.67 0.36 -0.61
CA ILE A 84 1.75 1.22 -1.11
C ILE A 84 3.00 1.02 -0.28
N GLN A 85 4.12 0.81 -0.97
CA GLN A 85 5.45 0.89 -0.40
C GLN A 85 6.05 2.27 -0.67
N VAL A 86 6.54 2.92 0.38
CA VAL A 86 7.12 4.26 0.33
C VAL A 86 8.64 4.15 0.41
N LYS A 87 9.34 4.85 -0.48
CA LYS A 87 10.79 5.03 -0.37
C LYS A 87 11.10 6.51 -0.42
N SER A 88 11.97 6.97 0.47
CA SER A 88 12.35 8.37 0.55
C SER A 88 13.86 8.57 0.50
N SER A 89 14.29 9.70 -0.05
CA SER A 89 15.70 10.09 -0.08
C SER A 89 15.86 11.60 -0.10
N GLY A 90 16.98 12.10 0.41
CA GLY A 90 17.38 13.50 0.28
C GLY A 90 17.90 13.86 -1.12
N THR A 91 18.17 12.87 -1.96
CA THR A 91 18.65 13.06 -3.33
C THR A 91 17.72 12.32 -4.29
N LYS A 92 17.23 13.03 -5.31
CA LYS A 92 16.21 12.51 -6.24
C LYS A 92 16.61 11.18 -6.87
N ASP A 93 17.84 11.09 -7.36
CA ASP A 93 18.34 9.90 -8.08
C ASP A 93 18.77 8.77 -7.13
N LYS A 94 18.69 9.00 -5.80
CA LYS A 94 18.96 7.99 -4.77
C LYS A 94 17.69 7.50 -4.08
N ILE A 95 16.51 7.81 -4.63
CA ILE A 95 15.27 7.19 -4.16
C ILE A 95 15.28 5.74 -4.64
N HIS A 96 15.33 4.79 -3.70
CA HIS A 96 15.39 3.36 -3.99
C HIS A 96 14.16 2.88 -4.77
N GLU A 97 14.38 2.32 -5.96
CA GLU A 97 13.34 1.68 -6.75
C GLU A 97 13.29 0.18 -6.41
N LEU A 98 12.09 -0.35 -6.19
CA LEU A 98 11.92 -1.76 -5.84
C LEU A 98 12.43 -2.68 -6.94
N ASN A 99 13.34 -3.58 -6.59
CA ASN A 99 13.86 -4.60 -7.48
C ASN A 99 12.82 -5.74 -7.69
N GLN A 100 13.18 -6.76 -8.48
CA GLN A 100 12.24 -7.85 -8.78
C GLN A 100 11.93 -8.75 -7.58
N GLU A 101 12.87 -8.94 -6.67
CA GLU A 101 12.70 -9.76 -5.46
C GLU A 101 11.80 -9.05 -4.46
N GLU A 102 12.03 -7.76 -4.21
CA GLU A 102 11.16 -6.94 -3.36
C GLU A 102 9.73 -6.89 -3.91
N LYS A 103 9.57 -6.78 -5.24
CA LYS A 103 8.24 -6.86 -5.88
C LYS A 103 7.58 -8.22 -5.70
N LYS A 104 8.33 -9.32 -5.75
CA LYS A 104 7.80 -10.66 -5.47
C LYS A 104 7.33 -10.78 -4.02
N VAL A 105 8.11 -10.29 -3.05
CA VAL A 105 7.70 -10.29 -1.64
C VAL A 105 6.45 -9.44 -1.42
N PHE A 106 6.36 -8.31 -2.11
CA PHE A 106 5.18 -7.46 -2.03
C PHE A 106 3.95 -8.10 -2.68
N ASP A 107 4.12 -8.84 -3.78
CA ASP A 107 3.08 -9.66 -4.38
C ASP A 107 2.60 -10.77 -3.43
N GLU A 108 3.51 -11.44 -2.72
CA GLU A 108 3.15 -12.44 -1.70
C GLU A 108 2.37 -11.81 -0.55
N PHE A 109 2.76 -10.61 -0.11
CA PHE A 109 2.00 -9.87 0.89
C PHE A 109 0.58 -9.54 0.42
N ALA A 110 0.41 -9.13 -0.84
CA ALA A 110 -0.92 -8.86 -1.39
C ALA A 110 -1.79 -10.12 -1.49
N LYS A 111 -1.20 -11.28 -1.80
CA LYS A 111 -1.90 -12.59 -1.75
C LYS A 111 -2.29 -12.94 -0.33
N TYR A 112 -1.43 -12.67 0.65
CA TYR A 112 -1.72 -12.86 2.06
C TYR A 112 -2.86 -11.96 2.53
N VAL A 113 -2.82 -10.65 2.23
CA VAL A 113 -3.93 -9.72 2.48
C VAL A 113 -5.23 -10.26 1.89
N LYS A 114 -5.20 -10.78 0.65
CA LYS A 114 -6.37 -11.38 0.01
C LYS A 114 -6.89 -12.61 0.78
N LYS A 115 -6.01 -13.49 1.25
CA LYS A 115 -6.36 -14.67 2.04
C LYS A 115 -7.01 -14.24 3.36
N GLU A 116 -6.32 -13.41 4.13
CA GLU A 116 -6.80 -12.95 5.43
C GLU A 116 -8.11 -12.16 5.30
N PHE A 117 -8.31 -11.41 4.22
CA PHE A 117 -9.56 -10.70 3.97
C PHE A 117 -10.77 -11.66 3.97
N LEU A 118 -10.62 -12.83 3.36
CA LEU A 118 -11.68 -13.84 3.24
C LEU A 118 -11.91 -14.61 4.55
N GLU A 119 -10.93 -14.60 5.44
CA GLU A 119 -10.95 -15.35 6.71
C GLU A 119 -11.23 -14.44 7.93
N PHE A 120 -11.19 -13.11 7.76
CA PHE A 120 -11.33 -12.17 8.88
C PHE A 120 -12.78 -12.16 9.42
N PRO A 121 -13.02 -12.53 10.70
CA PRO A 121 -14.37 -12.77 11.24
C PRO A 121 -15.34 -11.58 11.18
N HIS A 122 -14.85 -10.37 10.97
CA HIS A 122 -15.67 -9.16 10.93
C HIS A 122 -16.01 -8.71 9.51
N PHE A 123 -15.59 -9.47 8.49
CA PHE A 123 -15.75 -9.12 7.08
C PHE A 123 -16.80 -9.95 6.34
N ASP A 124 -17.64 -10.72 7.03
CA ASP A 124 -18.73 -11.51 6.44
C ASP A 124 -19.59 -10.71 5.45
N SER A 125 -19.92 -9.45 5.81
CA SER A 125 -20.70 -8.53 4.96
C SER A 125 -20.01 -8.10 3.64
N TYR A 126 -18.73 -8.42 3.47
CA TYR A 126 -17.92 -8.11 2.29
C TYR A 126 -17.47 -9.37 1.52
N ALA A 127 -17.68 -10.57 2.06
CA ALA A 127 -17.15 -11.82 1.52
C ALA A 127 -17.60 -12.12 0.08
N ASP A 128 -18.80 -11.68 -0.30
CA ASP A 128 -19.40 -11.83 -1.63
C ASP A 128 -19.17 -10.60 -2.54
N LYS A 129 -18.60 -9.52 -2.01
CA LYS A 129 -18.49 -8.25 -2.73
C LYS A 129 -17.29 -8.24 -3.69
N PRO A 130 -17.38 -7.53 -4.83
CA PRO A 130 -16.24 -7.33 -5.70
C PRO A 130 -15.16 -6.51 -5.00
N ILE A 131 -13.96 -7.08 -4.86
CA ILE A 131 -12.81 -6.43 -4.22
C ILE A 131 -11.60 -6.51 -5.11
N ILE A 132 -10.88 -5.41 -5.15
CA ILE A 132 -9.60 -5.28 -5.82
C ILE A 132 -8.56 -4.95 -4.77
N ILE A 133 -7.50 -5.73 -4.73
CA ILE A 133 -6.29 -5.40 -3.98
C ILE A 133 -5.23 -5.04 -5.01
N SER A 134 -4.57 -3.90 -4.84
CA SER A 134 -3.48 -3.51 -5.74
C SER A 134 -2.23 -3.10 -4.97
N THR A 135 -1.08 -3.39 -5.56
CA THR A 135 0.23 -3.00 -5.05
C THR A 135 0.77 -1.83 -5.85
N GLY A 136 1.51 -0.95 -5.20
CA GLY A 136 2.17 0.17 -5.85
C GLY A 136 3.22 0.82 -4.97
N TYR A 137 3.86 1.84 -5.52
CA TYR A 137 5.04 2.45 -4.96
C TYR A 137 4.93 3.97 -4.99
N ALA A 138 5.51 4.62 -3.99
CA ALA A 138 5.65 6.06 -3.90
C ALA A 138 7.10 6.44 -3.55
N GLY A 139 7.78 7.10 -4.49
CA GLY A 139 9.11 7.67 -4.31
C GLY A 139 9.02 9.13 -3.88
N VAL A 140 9.56 9.45 -2.70
CA VAL A 140 9.46 10.78 -2.08
C VAL A 140 10.84 11.43 -1.96
N LEU A 141 11.00 12.61 -2.54
CA LEU A 141 12.16 13.46 -2.29
C LEU A 141 11.94 14.26 -1.01
N ARG A 142 12.87 14.10 -0.08
CA ARG A 142 13.02 14.95 1.10
C ARG A 142 13.85 16.17 0.74
N ILE A 143 13.30 17.35 0.98
CA ILE A 143 13.99 18.62 0.74
C ILE A 143 14.29 19.21 2.11
N ALA A 144 15.57 19.20 2.48
CA ALA A 144 16.04 19.81 3.71
C ALA A 144 16.10 21.34 3.55
N GLY A 145 15.65 22.05 4.58
CA GLY A 145 15.64 23.51 4.69
C GLY A 145 15.24 23.88 6.12
N GLU A 146 14.92 25.15 6.38
CA GLU A 146 14.42 25.58 7.70
C GLU A 146 13.15 24.83 8.12
N ILE A 147 12.32 24.45 7.14
CA ILE A 147 11.16 23.58 7.31
C ILE A 147 11.36 22.34 6.42
N LEU A 148 11.20 21.16 7.00
CA LEU A 148 11.28 19.90 6.26
C LEU A 148 10.13 19.79 5.24
N GLN A 149 10.47 19.72 3.95
CA GLN A 149 9.51 19.58 2.87
C GLN A 149 9.61 18.22 2.17
N HIS A 150 8.49 17.78 1.61
CA HIS A 150 8.40 16.52 0.85
C HIS A 150 7.81 16.79 -0.53
N ARG A 151 8.39 16.14 -1.55
CA ARG A 151 7.88 16.16 -2.92
C ARG A 151 7.74 14.74 -3.42
N LEU A 152 6.58 14.41 -3.98
CA LEU A 152 6.40 13.13 -4.67
C LEU A 152 7.12 13.20 -6.02
N VAL A 153 8.03 12.26 -6.28
CA VAL A 153 8.86 12.21 -7.50
C VAL A 153 8.38 11.15 -8.46
N ASN A 154 7.97 10.00 -7.94
CA ASN A 154 7.46 8.88 -8.72
C ASN A 154 6.33 8.23 -7.92
N ALA A 155 5.27 7.81 -8.61
CA ALA A 155 4.28 6.91 -8.06
C ALA A 155 3.72 6.03 -9.16
N LYS A 156 3.69 4.71 -8.92
CA LYS A 156 3.27 3.76 -9.95
C LYS A 156 2.63 2.50 -9.35
N PRO A 157 1.62 1.95 -10.05
CA PRO A 157 1.06 0.65 -9.71
C PRO A 157 1.99 -0.48 -10.18
N PHE A 158 1.92 -1.62 -9.52
CA PHE A 158 2.59 -2.85 -9.93
C PHE A 158 1.60 -3.92 -10.37
N LYS A 159 0.78 -4.42 -9.45
CA LYS A 159 -0.08 -5.58 -9.71
C LYS A 159 -1.46 -5.43 -9.09
N ILE A 160 -2.40 -6.16 -9.66
CA ILE A 160 -3.80 -6.20 -9.25
C ILE A 160 -4.20 -7.64 -8.95
N PHE A 161 -4.85 -7.82 -7.80
CA PHE A 161 -5.45 -9.04 -7.31
C PHE A 161 -6.97 -8.83 -7.16
N LYS A 162 -7.73 -9.89 -7.39
CA LYS A 162 -9.18 -9.81 -7.58
C LYS A 162 -9.90 -10.79 -6.66
N ILE A 163 -11.08 -10.38 -6.18
CA ILE A 163 -12.05 -11.20 -5.46
C ILE A 163 -13.43 -10.88 -6.05
N ASN A 164 -14.21 -11.90 -6.43
CA ASN A 164 -15.60 -11.77 -6.91
C ASN A 164 -15.82 -10.73 -8.02
N MET A 165 -15.00 -10.76 -9.08
CA MET A 165 -14.98 -9.74 -10.15
C MET A 165 -15.70 -10.15 -11.45
N ALA A 166 -16.51 -11.21 -11.44
CA ALA A 166 -17.00 -11.86 -12.67
C ALA A 166 -17.80 -10.93 -13.62
N THR A 167 -18.44 -9.89 -13.11
CA THR A 167 -19.38 -9.03 -13.86
C THR A 167 -18.83 -7.63 -14.17
N LEU A 168 -17.57 -7.33 -13.84
CA LEU A 168 -17.01 -5.99 -13.94
C LEU A 168 -16.02 -5.83 -15.11
N ASP A 169 -16.11 -4.70 -15.81
CA ASP A 169 -15.16 -4.30 -16.86
C ASP A 169 -13.77 -4.05 -16.25
N MET A 170 -12.88 -5.01 -16.48
CA MET A 170 -11.54 -4.98 -15.91
C MET A 170 -10.63 -3.92 -16.52
N ASP A 171 -10.84 -3.48 -17.76
CA ASP A 171 -9.92 -2.54 -18.41
C ASP A 171 -10.20 -1.11 -17.96
N LYS A 172 -11.48 -0.74 -17.82
CA LYS A 172 -11.88 0.51 -17.16
C LYS A 172 -11.38 0.57 -15.71
N ILE A 173 -11.47 -0.56 -15.01
CA ILE A 173 -10.99 -0.69 -13.64
C ILE A 173 -9.48 -0.54 -13.55
N LYS A 174 -8.69 -1.23 -14.38
CA LYS A 174 -7.22 -1.09 -14.40
C LYS A 174 -6.81 0.36 -14.59
N THR A 175 -7.47 1.07 -15.50
CA THR A 175 -7.21 2.50 -15.76
C THR A 175 -7.49 3.34 -14.52
N THR A 176 -8.60 3.08 -13.84
CA THR A 176 -8.98 3.77 -12.59
C THR A 176 -8.00 3.50 -11.46
N ILE A 177 -7.58 2.24 -11.28
CA ILE A 177 -6.59 1.85 -10.27
C ILE A 177 -5.23 2.50 -10.58
N ARG A 178 -4.79 2.49 -11.84
CA ARG A 178 -3.54 3.14 -12.25
C ARG A 178 -3.54 4.62 -11.90
N LYS A 179 -4.64 5.33 -12.18
CA LYS A 179 -4.79 6.74 -11.80
C LYS A 179 -4.75 6.96 -10.28
N ALA A 180 -5.35 6.09 -9.48
CA ALA A 180 -5.26 6.20 -8.02
C ALA A 180 -3.81 6.11 -7.52
N HIS A 181 -3.02 5.20 -8.11
CA HIS A 181 -1.60 5.01 -7.79
C HIS A 181 -0.67 6.12 -8.27
N THR A 182 -1.12 7.05 -9.12
CA THR A 182 -0.31 8.22 -9.44
C THR A 182 -0.28 9.24 -8.30
N LEU A 183 -1.16 9.09 -7.29
CA LEU A 183 -1.24 9.96 -6.12
C LEU A 183 -1.36 11.45 -6.48
N ASN A 184 -2.01 11.73 -7.62
CA ASN A 184 -2.11 13.06 -8.23
C ASN A 184 -0.74 13.75 -8.41
N ILE A 185 0.29 12.98 -8.77
CA ILE A 185 1.54 13.56 -9.27
C ILE A 185 1.21 14.36 -10.53
N LYS A 186 1.63 15.63 -10.55
CA LYS A 186 1.45 16.55 -11.67
C LYS A 186 2.60 16.41 -12.64
#